data_AF-A0A929BIS8-F1
#
_entry.id   AF-A0A929BIS8-F1
#
_cell.length_a   1.000
_cell.length_b   1.000
_cell.length_c   1.000
_cell.angle_alpha   90.00
_cell.angle_beta   90.00
_cell.angle_gamma   90.00
#
_symmetry.space_group_name_H-M   'P 1'
#
loop_
_entity.id
_entity.type
_entity.pdbx_description
1 polymer ?
#
loop_
_entity_poly.entity_id
_entity_poly.type
_entity_poly.pdbx_seq_one_letter_code
_entity_poly.pdbx_strand_id
1 'polypeptide(L)'
;MSVQTDGAKFVAPCGLYCGACPVFKASGDTALAQKLAQTLGIPPEQVNCLGCRAEKGHIKIMGEPVCPTYQCCIEQRGLQFCYQCEDFPCLKLAPCADKAQTLPHNTKVYNLVLLQKLGVEKWLDRAQQSWRQYFRSKKERGGDELIL
;
A
#
# COMPACT_ATOMS: atom_id res chain seq x y z
N MET A 1 -0.76 -24.37 8.99
CA MET A 1 -0.90 -23.11 9.75
C MET A 1 0.26 -22.22 9.38
N SER A 2 0.07 -21.29 8.44
CA SER A 2 1.16 -20.44 7.96
C SER A 2 1.52 -19.42 9.05
N VAL A 3 2.73 -19.52 9.56
CA VAL A 3 3.37 -18.54 10.44
C VAL A 3 3.17 -17.15 9.83
N GLN A 4 2.42 -16.28 10.51
CA GLN A 4 2.38 -14.87 10.16
C GLN A 4 3.78 -14.32 10.41
N THR A 5 4.48 -13.95 9.34
CA THR A 5 5.78 -13.31 9.47
C THR A 5 5.57 -11.87 9.95
N ASP A 6 6.41 -11.38 10.86
CA ASP A 6 6.24 -10.07 11.52
C ASP A 6 6.18 -8.91 10.51
N GLY A 7 6.77 -9.08 9.32
CA GLY A 7 6.73 -8.11 8.24
C GLY A 7 5.33 -7.90 7.60
N ALA A 8 4.43 -8.89 7.68
CA ALA A 8 3.13 -8.84 7.01
C ALA A 8 2.24 -7.69 7.51
N LYS A 9 2.45 -7.21 8.74
CA LYS A 9 1.74 -6.07 9.33
C LYS A 9 1.93 -4.76 8.54
N PHE A 10 3.05 -4.63 7.82
CA PHE A 10 3.35 -3.45 7.00
C PHE A 10 2.85 -3.54 5.56
N VAL A 11 2.21 -4.65 5.18
CA VAL A 11 1.75 -4.89 3.81
C VAL A 11 0.24 -5.02 3.79
N ALA A 12 -0.43 -4.12 3.06
CA ALA A 12 -1.87 -4.19 2.88
C ALA A 12 -2.26 -5.48 2.11
N PRO A 13 -3.49 -6.00 2.31
CA PRO A 13 -3.94 -7.20 1.60
C PRO A 13 -3.93 -7.06 0.07
N CYS A 14 -4.01 -5.81 -0.43
CA CYS A 14 -3.93 -5.47 -1.84
C CYS A 14 -2.50 -5.26 -2.38
N GLY A 15 -1.47 -5.50 -1.57
CA GLY A 15 -0.06 -5.39 -1.96
C GLY A 15 0.55 -4.00 -1.85
N LEU A 16 -0.15 -3.02 -1.26
CA LEU A 16 0.47 -1.73 -0.94
C LEU A 16 1.38 -1.84 0.28
N TYR A 17 2.52 -1.13 0.22
CA TYR A 17 3.46 -1.07 1.33
C TYR A 17 3.17 0.13 2.24
N CYS A 18 2.65 -0.12 3.45
CA CYS A 18 2.40 0.94 4.44
C CYS A 18 3.71 1.60 4.88
N GLY A 19 4.81 0.86 4.98
CA GLY A 19 6.11 1.41 5.42
C GLY A 19 6.72 2.48 4.48
N ALA A 20 6.18 2.67 3.26
CA ALA A 20 6.54 3.78 2.39
C ALA A 20 5.47 4.89 2.32
N CYS A 21 4.31 4.71 2.95
CA CYS A 21 3.23 5.69 2.97
C CYS A 21 3.59 6.88 3.88
N PRO A 22 3.51 8.13 3.39
CA PRO A 22 3.79 9.31 4.22
C PRO A 22 2.89 9.41 5.46
N VAL A 23 1.62 9.05 5.34
CA VAL A 23 0.64 9.11 6.45
C VAL A 23 0.98 8.09 7.54
N PHE A 24 1.40 6.88 7.16
CA PHE A 24 1.84 5.87 8.11
C PHE A 24 3.13 6.29 8.84
N LYS A 25 4.10 6.88 8.11
CA LYS A 25 5.35 7.37 8.70
C LYS A 25 5.14 8.53 9.66
N ALA A 26 4.17 9.40 9.38
CA ALA A 26 3.86 10.55 10.20
C ALA A 26 3.49 10.19 11.64
N SER A 27 2.92 9.00 11.87
CA SER A 27 2.61 8.50 13.22
C SER A 27 3.82 8.44 14.15
N GLY A 28 5.04 8.34 13.61
CA GLY A 28 6.30 8.38 14.37
C GLY A 28 7.17 9.61 14.09
N ASP A 29 6.68 10.58 13.32
CA ASP A 29 7.42 11.77 12.88
C ASP A 29 6.53 13.00 12.97
N THR A 30 6.64 13.72 14.09
CA THR A 30 5.83 14.92 14.38
C THR A 30 6.01 16.02 13.32
N ALA A 31 7.21 16.18 12.76
CA ALA A 31 7.46 17.20 11.74
C ALA A 31 6.75 16.85 10.43
N LEU A 32 6.80 15.57 10.03
CA LEU A 32 6.06 15.07 8.87
C LEU A 32 4.54 15.16 9.10
N ALA A 33 4.07 14.83 10.30
CA ALA A 33 2.66 14.95 10.67
C ALA A 33 2.16 16.39 10.53
N GLN A 34 2.88 17.37 11.08
CA GLN A 34 2.55 18.79 10.96
C GLN A 34 2.50 19.26 9.49
N LYS A 35 3.46 18.85 8.67
CA LYS A 35 3.50 19.21 7.25
C LYS A 35 2.31 18.63 6.48
N LEU A 36 1.98 17.36 6.73
CA LEU A 36 0.81 16.72 6.12
C LEU A 36 -0.49 17.37 6.60
N ALA A 37 -0.60 17.68 7.88
CA ALA A 37 -1.76 18.36 8.48
C ALA A 37 -2.05 19.70 7.78
N GLN A 38 -1.02 20.53 7.58
CA GLN A 38 -1.12 21.79 6.85
C GLN A 38 -1.55 21.57 5.39
N THR A 39 -0.99 20.57 4.73
CA THR A 39 -1.32 20.26 3.32
C THR A 39 -2.75 19.76 3.16
N LEU A 40 -3.24 19.00 4.14
CA LEU A 40 -4.58 18.40 4.13
C LEU A 40 -5.66 19.30 4.76
N GLY A 41 -5.26 20.39 5.41
CA GLY A 41 -6.18 21.30 6.11
C GLY A 41 -6.85 20.67 7.33
N ILE A 42 -6.15 19.77 8.03
CA ILE A 42 -6.66 19.05 9.21
C ILE A 42 -5.74 19.26 10.42
N PRO A 43 -6.22 19.05 11.66
CA PRO A 43 -5.38 19.07 12.85
C PRO A 43 -4.26 18.01 12.79
N PRO A 44 -3.03 18.30 13.25
CA PRO A 44 -1.94 17.33 13.30
C PRO A 44 -2.28 16.04 14.05
N GLU A 45 -3.13 16.10 15.08
CA GLU A 45 -3.56 14.91 15.82
C GLU A 45 -4.35 13.91 14.97
N GLN A 46 -4.94 14.37 13.86
CA GLN A 46 -5.67 13.53 12.92
C GLN A 46 -4.74 12.84 11.91
N VAL A 47 -3.46 13.24 11.83
CA VAL A 47 -2.44 12.60 10.99
C VAL A 47 -1.81 11.42 11.75
N ASN A 48 -2.61 10.40 12.00
CA ASN A 48 -2.17 9.16 12.62
C ASN A 48 -2.73 7.95 11.87
N CYS A 49 -1.87 6.98 11.58
CA CYS A 49 -2.21 5.76 10.86
C CYS A 49 -1.33 4.59 11.34
N LEU A 50 -1.98 3.52 11.82
CA LEU A 50 -1.34 2.29 12.29
C LEU A 50 -1.16 1.25 11.18
N GLY A 51 -1.54 1.58 9.95
CA GLY A 51 -1.41 0.73 8.78
C GLY A 51 -2.68 -0.07 8.47
N CYS A 52 -2.83 -0.46 7.21
CA CYS A 52 -4.09 -1.00 6.68
C CYS A 52 -4.67 -2.18 7.47
N ARG A 53 -3.81 -3.06 7.99
CA ARG A 53 -4.26 -4.21 8.79
C ARG A 53 -4.71 -3.82 10.20
N ALA A 54 -3.92 -3.00 10.89
CA ALA A 54 -4.23 -2.55 12.25
C ALA A 54 -5.50 -1.68 12.27
N GLU A 55 -5.67 -0.86 11.23
CA GLU A 55 -6.84 0.01 11.04
C GLU A 55 -8.06 -0.72 10.44
N LYS A 56 -7.97 -2.04 10.22
CA LYS A 56 -9.05 -2.85 9.60
C LYS A 56 -9.59 -2.26 8.29
N GLY A 57 -8.69 -1.72 7.45
CA GLY A 57 -9.05 -1.09 6.18
C GLY A 57 -9.68 0.31 6.31
N HIS A 58 -9.83 0.85 7.51
CA HIS A 58 -10.40 2.16 7.78
C HIS A 58 -9.29 3.21 8.03
N ILE A 59 -8.73 3.75 6.95
CA ILE A 59 -7.71 4.80 7.06
C ILE A 59 -8.41 6.16 7.16
N LYS A 60 -8.53 6.71 8.37
CA LYS A 60 -9.27 7.95 8.68
C LYS A 60 -9.00 9.11 7.72
N ILE A 61 -7.73 9.35 7.39
CA ILE A 61 -7.31 10.44 6.48
C ILE A 61 -7.80 10.24 5.05
N MET A 62 -8.09 9.00 4.65
CA MET A 62 -8.65 8.68 3.33
C MET A 62 -10.19 8.70 3.31
N GLY A 63 -10.82 9.00 4.45
CA GLY A 63 -12.26 9.13 4.61
C GLY A 63 -12.99 7.81 4.91
N GLU A 64 -14.30 7.94 5.07
CA GLU A 64 -15.26 6.82 5.08
C GLU A 64 -15.75 6.55 3.66
N PRO A 65 -16.07 5.30 3.27
CA PRO A 65 -16.19 4.09 4.10
C PRO A 65 -14.90 3.24 4.18
N VAL A 66 -14.96 2.13 4.94
CA VAL A 66 -13.94 1.07 4.95
C VAL A 66 -13.57 0.66 3.52
N CYS A 67 -12.27 0.46 3.26
CA CYS A 67 -11.77 0.09 1.94
C CYS A 67 -12.43 -1.19 1.38
N PRO A 68 -13.14 -1.13 0.22
CA PRO A 68 -13.83 -2.29 -0.33
C PRO A 68 -12.91 -3.46 -0.70
N THR A 69 -11.64 -3.20 -0.98
CA THR A 69 -10.65 -4.26 -1.25
C THR A 69 -10.27 -5.00 0.04
N TYR A 70 -10.15 -4.27 1.16
CA TYR A 70 -9.87 -4.88 2.47
C TYR A 70 -11.03 -5.77 2.90
N GLN A 71 -12.25 -5.25 2.88
CA GLN A 71 -13.46 -6.01 3.26
C GLN A 71 -13.61 -7.29 2.43
N CYS A 72 -13.44 -7.19 1.10
CA CYS A 72 -13.50 -8.37 0.23
C CYS A 72 -12.43 -9.41 0.57
N CYS A 73 -11.16 -9.00 0.68
CA CYS A 73 -10.05 -9.93 0.87
C CYS A 73 -10.04 -10.55 2.26
N ILE A 74 -10.13 -9.73 3.30
CA ILE A 74 -9.96 -10.15 4.69
C ILE A 74 -11.29 -10.61 5.28
N GLU A 75 -12.33 -9.77 5.26
CA GLU A 75 -13.56 -10.01 6.01
C GLU A 75 -14.47 -11.03 5.33
N GLN A 76 -14.64 -10.93 4.01
CA GLN A 76 -15.57 -11.78 3.26
C GLN A 76 -14.93 -13.11 2.85
N ARG A 77 -13.68 -13.08 2.36
CA ARG A 77 -12.99 -14.27 1.84
C ARG A 77 -12.02 -14.92 2.82
N GLY A 78 -11.70 -14.27 3.96
CA GLY A 78 -10.77 -14.83 4.96
C GLY A 78 -9.33 -14.99 4.47
N LEU A 79 -8.94 -14.31 3.39
CA LEU A 79 -7.61 -14.42 2.79
C LEU A 79 -6.63 -13.46 3.48
N GLN A 80 -5.33 -13.74 3.37
CA GLN A 80 -4.29 -12.83 3.85
C GLN A 80 -3.91 -11.78 2.80
N PHE A 81 -3.89 -12.17 1.54
CA PHE A 81 -3.56 -11.32 0.42
C PHE A 81 -4.46 -11.62 -0.78
N CYS A 82 -4.70 -10.60 -1.61
CA CYS A 82 -5.57 -10.75 -2.78
C CYS A 82 -5.03 -11.78 -3.78
N TYR A 83 -3.72 -12.05 -3.85
CA TYR A 83 -3.17 -13.07 -4.76
C TYR A 83 -3.62 -14.50 -4.43
N GLN A 84 -4.22 -14.72 -3.26
CA GLN A 84 -4.76 -16.02 -2.83
C GLN A 84 -6.20 -16.23 -3.32
N CYS A 85 -6.82 -15.21 -3.89
CA CYS A 85 -8.18 -15.27 -4.42
C CYS A 85 -8.18 -15.98 -5.78
N GLU A 86 -9.16 -16.84 -6.04
CA GLU A 86 -9.33 -17.51 -7.34
C GLU A 86 -9.58 -16.51 -8.48
N ASP A 87 -10.27 -15.41 -8.19
CA ASP A 87 -10.54 -14.32 -9.14
C ASP A 87 -9.35 -13.36 -9.33
N PHE A 88 -8.17 -13.65 -8.75
CA PHE A 88 -7.03 -12.75 -8.86
C PHE A 88 -6.39 -12.82 -10.26
N PRO A 89 -6.11 -11.67 -10.92
CA PRO A 89 -6.44 -10.30 -10.52
C PRO A 89 -7.88 -9.88 -10.87
N CYS A 90 -8.52 -9.08 -10.02
CA CYS A 90 -9.89 -8.58 -10.24
C CYS A 90 -9.95 -7.04 -10.34
N LEU A 91 -11.11 -6.50 -10.73
CA LEU A 91 -11.32 -5.06 -10.95
C LEU A 91 -11.02 -4.17 -9.73
N LYS A 92 -11.10 -4.69 -8.50
CA LYS A 92 -10.73 -3.93 -7.28
C LYS A 92 -9.23 -3.58 -7.22
N LEU A 93 -8.41 -4.23 -8.05
CA LEU A 93 -6.97 -4.03 -8.16
C LEU A 93 -6.56 -3.39 -9.49
N ALA A 94 -7.53 -3.10 -10.36
CA ALA A 94 -7.25 -2.54 -11.68
C ALA A 94 -6.52 -1.19 -11.55
N PRO A 95 -5.52 -0.93 -12.40
CA PRO A 95 -4.86 0.36 -12.43
C PRO A 95 -5.80 1.44 -13.00
N CYS A 96 -5.62 2.67 -12.56
CA CYS A 96 -6.33 3.84 -13.07
C CYS A 96 -5.33 4.98 -13.30
N ALA A 97 -5.51 5.73 -14.39
CA ALA A 97 -4.71 6.93 -14.64
C ALA A 97 -5.05 8.07 -13.67
N ASP A 98 -6.32 8.13 -13.22
CA ASP A 98 -6.75 9.11 -12.22
C ASP A 98 -5.91 8.97 -10.95
N LYS A 99 -5.31 10.08 -10.51
CA LYS A 99 -4.45 10.18 -9.32
C LYS A 99 -3.21 9.27 -9.33
N ALA A 100 -2.83 8.69 -10.46
CA ALA A 100 -1.66 7.80 -10.55
C ALA A 100 -0.34 8.48 -10.14
N GLN A 101 -0.27 9.81 -10.30
CA GLN A 101 0.90 10.62 -9.94
C GLN A 101 1.06 10.80 -8.42
N THR A 102 0.02 10.60 -7.63
CA THR A 102 0.03 10.84 -6.17
C THR A 102 -0.27 9.58 -5.36
N LEU A 103 -0.98 8.61 -5.95
CA LEU A 103 -1.39 7.39 -5.27
C LEU A 103 -0.69 6.15 -5.83
N PRO A 104 -0.24 5.21 -4.98
CA PRO A 104 0.53 4.05 -5.40
C PRO A 104 -0.33 2.92 -5.96
N HIS A 105 -1.63 3.15 -6.21
CA HIS A 105 -2.61 2.08 -6.47
C HIS A 105 -2.29 1.23 -7.70
N ASN A 106 -1.59 1.76 -8.71
CA ASN A 106 -1.21 1.00 -9.91
C ASN A 106 -0.11 -0.03 -9.63
N THR A 107 0.54 0.01 -8.46
CA THR A 107 1.56 -0.97 -8.06
C THR A 107 0.99 -2.28 -7.49
N LYS A 108 -0.31 -2.30 -7.14
CA LYS A 108 -0.95 -3.40 -6.39
C LYS A 108 -0.69 -4.78 -6.99
N VAL A 109 -1.05 -4.99 -8.26
CA VAL A 109 -0.95 -6.30 -8.91
C VAL A 109 0.51 -6.73 -9.03
N TYR A 110 1.40 -5.83 -9.44
CA TYR A 110 2.83 -6.13 -9.54
C TYR A 110 3.42 -6.54 -8.18
N ASN A 111 3.10 -5.79 -7.13
CA ASN A 111 3.54 -6.10 -5.78
C ASN A 111 2.99 -7.44 -5.29
N LEU A 112 1.71 -7.74 -5.55
CA LEU A 112 1.07 -9.00 -5.17
C LEU A 112 1.72 -10.21 -5.87
N VAL A 113 2.07 -10.09 -7.15
CA VAL A 113 2.80 -11.15 -7.88
C VAL A 113 4.19 -11.34 -7.28
N LEU A 114 4.91 -10.27 -6.95
CA LEU A 114 6.21 -10.38 -6.30
C LEU A 114 6.12 -10.95 -4.88
N LEU A 115 5.11 -10.56 -4.10
CA LEU A 115 4.83 -11.13 -2.77
C LEU A 115 4.57 -12.63 -2.85
N GLN A 116 3.76 -13.08 -3.81
CA GLN A 116 3.49 -14.49 -4.03
C GLN A 116 4.77 -15.28 -4.38
N LYS A 117 5.62 -14.70 -5.24
CA LYS A 117 6.86 -15.35 -5.70
C LYS A 117 7.97 -15.38 -4.66
N LEU A 118 8.13 -14.30 -3.89
CA LEU A 118 9.28 -14.09 -3.02
C LEU A 118 8.99 -14.40 -1.55
N GLY A 119 7.71 -14.38 -1.17
CA GLY A 119 7.30 -14.29 0.23
C GLY A 119 7.44 -12.86 0.78
N VAL A 120 6.84 -12.61 1.94
CA VAL A 120 6.76 -11.28 2.55
C VAL A 120 8.14 -10.70 2.87
N GLU A 121 8.99 -11.45 3.56
CA GLU A 121 10.28 -10.94 4.06
C GLU A 121 11.21 -10.48 2.92
N LYS A 122 11.45 -11.34 1.92
CA LYS A 122 12.28 -10.99 0.75
C LYS A 122 11.68 -9.88 -0.11
N TRP A 123 10.37 -9.70 -0.05
CA TRP A 123 9.71 -8.60 -0.74
C TRP A 123 9.86 -7.27 0.02
N LEU A 124 9.89 -7.29 1.35
CA LEU A 124 10.10 -6.08 2.15
C LEU A 124 11.45 -5.42 1.88
N ASP A 125 12.50 -6.21 1.63
CA ASP A 125 13.83 -5.71 1.26
C ASP A 125 13.82 -4.74 0.06
N ARG A 126 12.84 -4.90 -0.84
CA ARG A 126 12.70 -4.08 -2.07
C ARG A 126 11.50 -3.12 -2.03
N ALA A 127 10.56 -3.28 -1.11
CA ALA A 127 9.28 -2.57 -1.12
C ALA A 127 9.45 -1.03 -1.14
N GLN A 128 10.39 -0.51 -0.36
CA GLN A 128 10.71 0.92 -0.34
C GLN A 128 11.34 1.39 -1.66
N GLN A 129 12.19 0.57 -2.28
CA GLN A 129 12.76 0.90 -3.58
C GLN A 129 11.70 0.88 -4.68
N SER A 130 10.83 -0.13 -4.71
CA SER A 130 9.74 -0.21 -5.69
C SER A 130 8.78 0.97 -5.58
N TRP A 131 8.48 1.43 -4.36
CA TRP A 131 7.68 2.64 -4.15
C TRP A 131 8.38 3.88 -4.74
N ARG A 132 9.68 4.06 -4.47
CA ARG A 132 10.46 5.18 -5.03
C ARG A 132 10.50 5.13 -6.56
N GLN A 133 10.73 3.95 -7.11
CA GLN A 133 10.78 3.74 -8.56
C GLN A 133 9.47 4.12 -9.23
N TYR A 134 8.32 3.71 -8.66
CA TYR A 134 7.02 4.04 -9.21
C TYR A 134 6.78 5.55 -9.35
N PHE A 135 7.17 6.36 -8.36
CA PHE A 135 6.90 7.80 -8.36
C PHE A 135 8.02 8.66 -8.96
N ARG A 136 9.25 8.18 -9.00
CA ARG A 136 10.42 9.02 -9.33
C ARG A 136 11.17 8.57 -10.57
N SER A 137 11.08 7.30 -10.94
CA SER A 137 11.84 6.81 -12.08
C SER A 137 11.28 7.29 -13.41
N LYS A 138 12.19 7.37 -14.38
CA LYS A 138 11.91 7.61 -15.80
C LYS A 138 12.38 6.42 -16.63
N LYS A 139 11.82 6.31 -17.82
CA LYS A 139 12.26 5.40 -18.88
C LYS A 139 12.01 6.05 -20.23
N GLU A 140 12.87 5.80 -21.20
CA GLU A 140 12.73 6.35 -22.55
C GLU A 140 11.68 5.58 -23.35
N ARG A 141 11.72 4.24 -23.30
CA ARG A 141 10.74 3.36 -23.95
C ARG A 141 10.10 2.39 -22.97
N GLY A 142 9.00 1.77 -23.39
CA GLY A 142 8.36 0.71 -22.63
C GLY A 142 9.29 -0.51 -22.51
N GLY A 143 9.61 -0.90 -21.28
CA GLY A 143 10.44 -2.09 -20.99
C GLY A 143 11.91 -1.79 -20.69
N ASP A 144 12.38 -0.56 -20.92
CA ASP A 144 13.72 -0.14 -20.55
C ASP A 144 13.91 -0.14 -19.02
N GLU A 145 15.18 -0.14 -18.59
CA GLU A 145 15.55 0.01 -17.19
C GLU A 145 15.04 1.35 -16.60
N LEU A 146 14.72 1.31 -15.31
CA LEU A 146 14.25 2.48 -14.59
C LEU A 146 15.43 3.34 -14.14
N ILE A 147 15.43 4.61 -14.56
CA ILE A 147 16.43 5.61 -14.18
C ILE A 147 15.82 6.48 -13.08
N LEU A 148 16.45 6.53 -11.89
CA LEU A 148 16.00 7.33 -10.73
C LEU A 148 16.51 8.77 -10.78
#